data_AF-A0A3C0P1F2-F1
#
_entry.id   AF-A0A3C0P1F2-F1
#
_cell.length_a   1.000
_cell.length_b   1.000
_cell.length_c   1.000
_cell.angle_alpha   90.00
_cell.angle_beta   90.00
_cell.angle_gamma   90.00
#
_symmetry.space_group_name_H-M   'P 1'
#
loop_
_entity.id
_entity.type
_entity.pdbx_description
1 polymer ?
#
loop_
_entity_poly.entity_id
_entity_poly.type
_entity_poly.pdbx_seq_one_letter_code
_entity_poly.pdbx_strand_id
1 'polypeptide(L)'
;ENLNEQDKEERYERLVVEDKRTQARHQKMRHRQRNQRIILTGIVAAVAVLLVVLMMSVIRYNRTKRETALLDASTVSESVTADSKAAAKPTATPKPTATPKPTATPKPTATPTPTPEPTPEPTPEPTPEPTPEPTPAPTPEPEPEPEPEEYYDNSYMIPNSSSQYLSDDDVNWMSPGELRLARNEIYARHGATFNSPDLQEYFNNQEWYTPIYAPGEISFGDMNAVERANIQLIQNYE
;
A
#
# COMPACT_ATOMS: atom_id res chain seq x y z
N GLU A 1 -3.59 23.36 -47.00
CA GLU A 1 -2.66 24.24 -46.26
C GLU A 1 -1.30 23.56 -46.16
N ASN A 2 -0.28 24.21 -46.72
CA ASN A 2 1.08 23.68 -46.81
C ASN A 2 1.82 24.13 -45.54
N LEU A 3 1.69 23.37 -44.45
CA LEU A 3 2.45 23.62 -43.22
C LEU A 3 3.95 23.45 -43.52
N ASN A 4 4.73 24.47 -43.16
CA ASN A 4 6.18 24.47 -43.24
C ASN A 4 6.73 23.21 -42.55
N GLU A 5 7.71 22.53 -43.16
CA GLU A 5 8.36 21.32 -42.59
C GLU A 5 8.80 21.55 -41.14
N GLN A 6 9.25 22.77 -40.82
CA GLN A 6 9.64 23.17 -39.47
C GLN A 6 8.47 23.14 -38.47
N ASP A 7 7.25 23.51 -38.88
CA ASP A 7 6.07 23.44 -38.03
C ASP A 7 5.65 21.99 -37.76
N LYS A 8 5.92 21.08 -38.71
CA LYS A 8 5.66 19.65 -38.53
C LYS A 8 6.62 19.03 -37.52
N GLU A 9 7.90 19.38 -37.59
CA GLU A 9 8.92 18.93 -36.64
C GLU A 9 8.64 19.45 -35.23
N GLU A 10 8.32 20.74 -35.07
CA GLU A 10 7.97 21.28 -33.75
C GLU A 10 6.71 20.64 -33.16
N ARG A 11 5.72 20.32 -34.00
CA ARG A 11 4.51 19.62 -33.56
C ARG A 11 4.83 18.19 -33.14
N TYR A 12 5.71 17.51 -33.87
CA TYR A 12 6.18 16.17 -33.53
C TYR A 12 6.94 16.17 -32.19
N GLU A 13 7.86 17.10 -31.97
CA GLU A 13 8.58 17.19 -30.71
C GLU A 13 7.66 17.48 -29.52
N ARG A 14 6.66 18.35 -29.69
CA ARG A 14 5.65 18.60 -28.64
C ARG A 14 4.88 17.33 -28.27
N LEU A 15 4.46 16.54 -29.25
CA LEU A 15 3.76 15.28 -29.01
C LEU A 15 4.63 14.29 -28.25
N VAL A 16 5.91 14.16 -28.62
CA VAL A 16 6.87 13.29 -27.92
C VAL A 16 7.10 13.76 -26.48
N VAL A 17 7.16 15.07 -26.24
CA VAL A 17 7.32 15.62 -24.89
C VAL A 17 6.05 15.41 -24.04
N GLU A 18 4.87 15.59 -24.63
CA GLU A 18 3.60 15.32 -23.95
C GLU A 18 3.42 13.84 -23.61
N ASP A 19 3.81 12.94 -24.52
CA ASP A 19 3.81 11.49 -24.26
C ASP A 19 4.74 11.15 -23.09
N LYS A 20 5.98 11.65 -23.09
CA LYS A 20 6.93 11.46 -21.98
C LYS A 20 6.40 12.00 -20.65
N ARG A 21 5.76 13.18 -20.66
CA ARG A 21 5.13 13.77 -19.46
C ARG A 21 3.98 12.91 -18.96
N THR A 22 3.18 12.38 -19.88
CA THR A 22 2.05 11.51 -19.56
C THR A 22 2.51 10.17 -19.00
N GLN A 23 3.53 9.56 -19.61
CA GLN A 23 4.17 8.35 -19.10
C GLN A 23 4.76 8.56 -17.71
N ALA A 24 5.46 9.68 -17.47
CA ALA A 24 6.01 10.00 -16.15
C ALA A 24 4.91 10.19 -15.09
N ARG A 25 3.79 10.84 -15.43
CA ARG A 25 2.63 10.96 -14.55
C ARG A 25 2.04 9.59 -14.21
N HIS A 26 1.89 8.70 -15.19
CA HIS A 26 1.38 7.35 -14.98
C HIS A 26 2.35 6.48 -14.18
N GLN A 27 3.66 6.52 -14.44
CA GLN A 27 4.66 5.84 -13.62
C GLN A 27 4.61 6.28 -12.17
N LYS A 28 4.42 7.59 -11.93
CA LYS A 28 4.26 8.14 -10.59
C LYS A 28 2.96 7.65 -9.92
N MET A 29 1.87 7.54 -10.67
CA MET A 29 0.61 6.94 -10.17
C MET A 29 0.78 5.45 -9.83
N ARG A 30 1.43 4.67 -10.71
CA ARG A 30 1.76 3.24 -10.46
C ARG A 30 2.64 3.07 -9.22
N HIS A 31 3.64 3.94 -9.03
CA HIS A 31 4.49 3.89 -7.85
C HIS A 31 3.70 4.23 -6.57
N ARG A 32 2.83 5.24 -6.61
CA ARG A 32 1.94 5.58 -5.50
C ARG A 32 1.00 4.42 -5.15
N GLN A 33 0.34 3.83 -6.13
CA GLN A 33 -0.57 2.70 -5.93
C GLN A 33 0.15 1.46 -5.40
N ARG A 34 1.34 1.11 -5.94
CA ARG A 34 2.14 -0.01 -5.43
C ARG A 34 2.56 0.21 -3.98
N ASN A 35 2.98 1.42 -3.64
CA ASN A 35 3.35 1.76 -2.27
C ASN A 35 2.12 1.72 -1.34
N GLN A 36 0.96 2.18 -1.78
CA GLN A 36 -0.30 2.06 -1.03
C GLN A 36 -0.70 0.60 -0.81
N ARG A 37 -0.59 -0.27 -1.83
CA ARG A 37 -0.86 -1.71 -1.71
C ARG A 37 0.09 -2.38 -0.70
N ILE A 38 1.38 -2.04 -0.70
CA ILE A 38 2.35 -2.55 0.27
C ILE A 38 2.01 -2.08 1.69
N ILE A 39 1.64 -0.82 1.86
CA ILE A 39 1.25 -0.28 3.18
C ILE A 39 -0.02 -0.95 3.69
N LEU A 40 -1.06 -1.06 2.85
CA LEU A 40 -2.34 -1.67 3.22
C LEU A 40 -2.18 -3.15 3.59
N THR A 41 -1.44 -3.92 2.80
CA THR A 41 -1.16 -5.32 3.10
C THR A 41 -0.39 -5.49 4.41
N GLY A 42 0.57 -4.62 4.70
CA GLY A 42 1.28 -4.58 5.98
C GLY A 42 0.36 -4.30 7.18
N ILE A 43 -0.56 -3.33 7.04
CA ILE A 43 -1.54 -3.00 8.10
C ILE A 43 -2.48 -4.18 8.36
N VAL A 44 -3.03 -4.79 7.31
CA VAL A 44 -3.93 -5.95 7.45
C VAL A 44 -3.22 -7.13 8.14
N ALA A 45 -1.97 -7.41 7.75
CA ALA A 45 -1.18 -8.46 8.38
C ALA A 45 -0.92 -8.15 9.88
N ALA A 46 -0.60 -6.90 10.23
CA ALA A 46 -0.40 -6.49 11.62
C ALA A 46 -1.68 -6.63 12.46
N VAL A 47 -2.83 -6.23 11.91
CA VAL A 47 -4.14 -6.39 12.57
C VAL A 47 -4.47 -7.87 12.77
N ALA A 48 -4.23 -8.72 11.76
CA ALA A 48 -4.45 -10.16 11.88
C ALA A 48 -3.61 -10.79 13.01
N VAL A 49 -2.32 -10.42 13.11
CA VAL A 49 -1.44 -10.88 14.19
C VAL A 49 -1.97 -10.41 15.56
N LEU A 50 -2.40 -9.15 15.66
CA LEU A 50 -2.94 -8.60 16.91
C LEU A 50 -4.23 -9.30 17.33
N LEU A 51 -5.12 -9.62 16.39
CA LEU A 51 -6.33 -10.40 16.64
C LEU A 51 -6.02 -11.82 17.13
N VAL A 52 -5.01 -12.49 16.55
CA VAL A 52 -4.57 -13.83 17.01
C VAL A 52 -4.01 -13.76 18.44
N VAL A 53 -3.22 -12.74 18.78
CA VAL A 53 -2.70 -12.54 20.14
C VAL A 53 -3.83 -12.27 21.14
N LEU A 54 -4.80 -11.43 20.79
CA LEU A 54 -5.98 -11.18 21.60
C LEU A 54 -6.80 -12.45 21.80
N MET A 55 -7.03 -13.22 20.73
CA MET A 55 -7.75 -14.49 20.78
C MET A 55 -7.06 -15.49 21.73
N MET A 56 -5.74 -15.66 21.61
CA MET A 56 -4.94 -16.50 22.52
C MET A 56 -5.03 -16.02 23.98
N SER A 57 -5.06 -14.71 24.21
CA SER A 57 -5.21 -14.12 25.54
C SER A 57 -6.58 -14.40 26.15
N VAL A 58 -7.65 -14.28 25.35
CA VAL A 58 -9.02 -14.62 25.74
C VAL A 58 -9.15 -16.11 26.06
N ILE A 59 -8.58 -16.99 25.22
CA ILE A 59 -8.57 -18.45 25.46
C ILE A 59 -7.89 -18.76 26.80
N ARG A 60 -6.72 -18.16 27.07
CA ARG A 60 -6.01 -18.33 28.35
C ARG A 60 -6.82 -17.82 29.53
N TYR A 61 -7.40 -16.62 29.44
CA TYR A 61 -8.24 -16.03 30.47
C TYR A 61 -9.46 -16.90 30.82
N ASN A 62 -10.14 -17.41 29.79
CA ASN A 62 -11.29 -18.29 29.95
C ASN A 62 -10.91 -19.64 30.57
N ARG A 63 -9.70 -20.16 30.27
CA ARG A 63 -9.18 -21.39 30.90
C ARG A 63 -8.90 -21.19 32.38
N THR A 64 -8.20 -20.12 32.77
CA THR A 64 -7.89 -19.84 34.17
C THR A 64 -9.14 -19.60 35.01
N LYS A 65 -10.14 -18.89 34.46
CA LYS A 65 -11.41 -18.67 35.15
C LYS A 65 -12.17 -19.97 35.41
N ARG A 66 -12.08 -20.94 34.50
CA ARG A 66 -12.68 -22.29 34.69
C ARG A 66 -11.95 -23.09 35.78
N GLU A 67 -10.63 -22.95 35.90
CA GLU A 67 -9.83 -23.63 36.92
C GLU A 67 -10.09 -23.06 38.33
N THR A 68 -10.22 -21.74 38.49
CA THR A 68 -10.60 -21.12 39.78
C THR A 68 -12.04 -21.45 40.20
N ALA A 69 -12.96 -21.56 39.24
CA ALA A 69 -14.35 -21.93 39.52
C ALA A 69 -14.50 -23.39 40.00
N LEU A 70 -13.59 -24.29 39.59
CA LEU A 70 -13.56 -25.68 40.05
C LEU A 70 -12.90 -25.84 41.42
N LEU A 71 -11.96 -24.97 41.80
CA LEU A 71 -11.33 -24.94 43.13
C LEU A 71 -12.31 -24.47 44.22
N ASP A 72 -13.12 -23.44 43.96
CA ASP A 72 -14.18 -23.02 44.89
C ASP A 72 -15.31 -24.07 45.01
N ALA A 73 -15.61 -24.80 43.92
CA ALA A 73 -16.61 -25.86 43.94
C ALA A 73 -16.15 -27.15 44.66
N SER A 74 -14.84 -27.37 44.81
CA SER A 74 -14.26 -28.55 45.47
C SER A 74 -13.95 -28.32 46.96
N THR A 75 -14.14 -27.11 47.50
CA THR A 75 -13.78 -26.75 48.89
C THR A 75 -15.00 -26.77 49.83
N VAL A 76 -15.88 -27.78 49.68
CA VAL A 76 -16.94 -28.10 50.67
C VAL A 76 -17.04 -29.61 50.83
N SER A 77 -15.95 -30.24 51.25
CA SER A 77 -15.95 -31.47 52.05
C SER A 77 -14.50 -31.83 52.30
N GLU A 78 -14.03 -31.69 53.53
CA GLU A 78 -13.45 -32.81 54.30
C GLU A 78 -12.80 -32.24 55.56
N SER A 79 -13.27 -32.76 56.69
CA SER A 79 -12.87 -32.36 58.04
C SER A 79 -12.19 -33.53 58.75
N VAL A 80 -11.13 -33.19 59.50
CA VAL A 80 -10.60 -33.76 60.76
C VAL A 80 -9.54 -34.90 60.76
N THR A 81 -8.53 -34.65 61.63
CA THR A 81 -7.65 -35.52 62.49
C THR A 81 -6.20 -35.72 62.02
N ALA A 82 -5.19 -35.07 62.64
CA ALA A 82 -4.40 -35.45 63.86
C ALA A 82 -3.47 -36.66 63.60
N ASP A 83 -2.20 -36.82 64.01
CA ASP A 83 -1.25 -36.16 64.93
C ASP A 83 0.17 -36.75 64.65
N SER A 84 1.21 -36.10 65.21
CA SER A 84 2.47 -36.67 65.76
C SER A 84 3.79 -36.72 64.95
N LYS A 85 4.69 -35.79 65.33
CA LYS A 85 5.87 -36.02 66.21
C LYS A 85 7.30 -36.10 65.63
N ALA A 86 8.11 -35.17 66.16
CA ALA A 86 9.56 -35.19 66.47
C ALA A 86 10.57 -35.21 65.31
N ALA A 87 11.79 -34.69 65.41
CA ALA A 87 12.50 -33.76 66.30
C ALA A 87 13.87 -33.51 65.63
N ALA A 88 14.42 -32.29 65.70
CA ALA A 88 15.86 -32.00 65.89
C ALA A 88 16.22 -30.54 65.47
N LYS A 89 16.71 -29.78 66.45
CA LYS A 89 17.57 -28.59 66.37
C LYS A 89 18.87 -28.98 67.13
N PRO A 90 20.08 -28.36 67.02
CA PRO A 90 20.53 -27.12 66.33
C PRO A 90 21.67 -27.41 65.31
N THR A 91 22.33 -26.44 64.63
CA THR A 91 23.61 -25.86 65.13
C THR A 91 24.32 -25.00 64.06
N ALA A 92 24.94 -23.93 64.55
CA ALA A 92 26.10 -23.14 64.07
C ALA A 92 26.02 -22.26 62.82
N THR A 93 25.91 -20.96 63.11
CA THR A 93 26.47 -19.81 62.42
C THR A 93 27.98 -19.93 62.16
N PRO A 94 28.47 -19.61 60.95
CA PRO A 94 29.85 -19.15 60.77
C PRO A 94 29.94 -17.62 60.67
N LYS A 95 30.60 -17.05 61.68
CA LYS A 95 31.56 -15.94 61.78
C LYS A 95 31.66 -14.90 60.62
N PRO A 96 31.68 -13.58 60.94
CA PRO A 96 31.82 -12.52 59.94
C PRO A 96 33.24 -12.46 59.35
N THR A 97 33.33 -12.34 58.04
CA THR A 97 34.61 -12.16 57.31
C THR A 97 34.94 -10.67 57.20
N ALA A 98 36.20 -10.35 57.47
CA ALA A 98 36.73 -9.01 57.67
C ALA A 98 36.64 -8.10 56.43
N THR A 99 36.32 -6.84 56.74
CA THR A 99 36.32 -5.65 55.89
C THR A 99 37.70 -5.38 55.26
N PRO A 100 37.82 -5.17 53.94
CA PRO A 100 39.01 -4.57 53.38
C PRO A 100 39.04 -3.05 53.64
N LYS A 101 40.20 -2.62 54.09
CA LYS A 101 40.64 -1.26 54.42
C LYS A 101 40.49 -0.31 53.20
N PRO A 102 39.86 0.87 53.34
CA PRO A 102 39.85 1.87 52.26
C PRO A 102 41.28 2.38 52.03
N THR A 103 41.69 2.35 50.77
CA THR A 103 42.99 2.84 50.29
C THR A 103 42.95 4.37 50.23
N ALA A 104 44.04 5.02 50.61
CA ALA A 104 44.13 6.47 50.67
C ALA A 104 43.89 7.11 49.29
N THR A 105 42.89 7.99 49.24
CA THR A 105 42.59 8.86 48.10
C THR A 105 43.75 9.84 47.88
N PRO A 106 44.28 9.99 46.65
CA PRO A 106 45.27 11.03 46.37
C PRO A 106 44.64 12.42 46.54
N LYS A 107 45.40 13.31 47.15
CA LYS A 107 45.10 14.73 47.33
C LYS A 107 44.97 15.41 45.96
N PRO A 108 43.84 16.07 45.63
CA PRO A 108 43.73 16.81 44.39
C PRO A 108 44.72 17.98 44.40
N THR A 109 45.57 18.01 43.37
CA THR A 109 46.45 19.13 43.05
C THR A 109 45.59 20.33 42.66
N ALA A 110 45.92 21.52 43.17
CA ALA A 110 45.21 22.74 42.82
C ALA A 110 45.37 23.02 41.31
N THR A 111 44.27 22.89 40.58
CA THR A 111 44.14 23.36 39.20
C THR A 111 44.18 24.88 39.20
N PRO A 112 44.97 25.54 38.32
CA PRO A 112 44.99 26.99 38.24
C PRO A 112 43.59 27.53 37.91
N THR A 113 43.21 28.58 38.63
CA THR A 113 41.95 29.29 38.46
C THR A 113 41.90 29.88 37.05
N PRO A 114 40.91 29.53 36.21
CA PRO A 114 40.76 30.16 34.91
C PRO A 114 40.43 31.65 35.08
N THR A 115 41.11 32.48 34.30
CA THR A 115 40.80 33.90 34.14
C THR A 115 39.36 34.04 33.63
N PRO A 116 38.52 34.92 34.21
CA PRO A 116 37.16 35.11 33.72
C PRO A 116 37.21 35.63 32.28
N GLU A 117 36.55 34.87 31.40
CA GLU A 117 36.28 35.25 30.01
C GLU A 117 35.28 36.41 29.99
N PRO A 118 35.38 37.38 29.05
CA PRO A 118 34.48 38.52 29.01
C PRO A 118 33.01 38.07 28.92
N THR A 119 32.18 38.64 29.78
CA THR A 119 30.72 38.45 29.77
C THR A 119 30.17 38.89 28.41
N PRO A 120 29.51 38.01 27.63
CA PRO A 120 28.86 38.41 26.40
C PRO A 120 27.74 39.41 26.69
N GLU A 121 27.58 40.42 25.82
CA GLU A 121 26.46 41.36 25.87
C GLU A 121 25.12 40.61 25.79
N PRO A 122 24.06 41.13 26.44
CA PRO A 122 22.76 40.51 26.40
C PRO A 122 22.23 40.47 24.96
N THR A 123 22.04 39.25 24.46
CA THR A 123 21.29 38.98 23.23
C THR A 123 19.87 39.52 23.38
N PRO A 124 19.35 40.32 22.44
CA PRO A 124 17.98 40.83 22.51
C PRO A 124 16.99 39.67 22.61
N GLU A 125 15.96 39.82 23.46
CA GLU A 125 14.89 38.84 23.60
C GLU A 125 14.19 38.62 22.25
N PRO A 126 13.88 37.36 21.88
CA PRO A 126 13.13 37.08 20.68
C PRO A 126 11.75 37.74 20.80
N THR A 127 11.37 38.49 19.76
CA THR A 127 10.01 39.00 19.62
C THR A 127 9.07 37.79 19.53
N PRO A 128 7.98 37.74 20.32
CA PRO A 128 7.06 36.62 20.27
C PRO A 128 6.48 36.48 18.87
N GLU A 129 6.58 35.28 18.30
CA GLU A 129 5.94 34.96 17.03
C GLU A 129 4.42 35.14 17.15
N PRO A 130 3.76 35.62 16.08
CA PRO A 130 2.32 35.77 16.07
C PRO A 130 1.65 34.41 16.30
N THR A 131 0.73 34.36 17.25
CA THR A 131 -0.12 33.20 17.51
C THR A 131 -0.87 32.84 16.22
N PRO A 132 -0.76 31.60 15.71
CA PRO A 132 -1.47 31.20 14.51
C PRO A 132 -2.99 31.31 14.75
N GLU A 133 -3.69 31.87 13.77
CA GLU A 133 -5.15 31.91 13.79
C GLU A 133 -5.73 30.49 13.86
N PRO A 134 -6.88 30.30 14.52
CA PRO A 134 -7.51 28.99 14.64
C PRO A 134 -7.82 28.44 13.25
N THR A 135 -7.27 27.26 12.96
CA THR A 135 -7.60 26.50 11.75
C THR A 135 -9.10 26.23 11.73
N PRO A 136 -9.82 26.55 10.63
CA PRO A 136 -11.23 26.25 10.52
C PRO A 136 -11.47 24.74 10.69
N ALA A 137 -12.58 24.40 11.34
CA ALA A 137 -13.00 23.02 11.52
C ALA A 137 -13.09 22.30 10.16
N PRO A 138 -12.71 21.01 10.08
CA PRO A 138 -12.80 20.27 8.83
C PRO A 138 -14.24 20.30 8.34
N THR A 139 -14.43 20.78 7.11
CA THR A 139 -15.67 20.62 6.37
C THR A 139 -15.96 19.12 6.29
N PRO A 140 -17.19 18.66 6.61
CA PRO A 140 -17.53 17.26 6.48
C PRO A 140 -17.21 16.79 5.07
N GLU A 141 -16.45 15.70 4.99
CA GLU A 141 -16.13 15.02 3.73
C GLU A 141 -17.46 14.61 3.08
N PRO A 142 -17.65 14.89 1.77
CA PRO A 142 -18.87 14.49 1.09
C PRO A 142 -19.03 12.98 1.21
N GLU A 143 -20.25 12.56 1.55
CA GLU A 143 -20.67 11.16 1.51
C GLU A 143 -20.31 10.58 0.14
N PRO A 144 -19.71 9.38 0.07
CA PRO A 144 -19.27 8.81 -1.20
C PRO A 144 -20.45 8.75 -2.16
N GLU A 145 -20.32 9.45 -3.28
CA GLU A 145 -21.21 9.33 -4.42
C GLU A 145 -21.29 7.84 -4.78
N PRO A 146 -22.50 7.26 -4.93
CA PRO A 146 -22.62 5.84 -5.25
C PRO A 146 -21.81 5.56 -6.52
N GLU A 147 -20.93 4.55 -6.44
CA GLU A 147 -20.27 4.00 -7.63
C GLU A 147 -21.34 3.76 -8.70
N PRO A 148 -21.18 4.30 -9.92
CA PRO A 148 -22.15 4.07 -10.98
C PRO A 148 -22.27 2.55 -11.17
N GLU A 149 -23.48 2.02 -11.02
CA GLU A 149 -23.80 0.67 -11.48
C GLU A 149 -23.35 0.62 -12.94
N GLU A 150 -22.28 -0.13 -13.22
CA GLU A 150 -21.77 -0.30 -14.58
C GLU A 150 -22.89 -0.93 -15.41
N TYR A 151 -23.56 -0.10 -16.19
CA TYR A 151 -24.39 -0.57 -17.28
C TYR A 151 -23.43 -1.17 -18.29
N TYR A 152 -23.22 -2.49 -18.19
CA TYR A 152 -22.49 -3.26 -19.17
C TYR A 152 -23.25 -3.14 -20.49
N ASP A 153 -22.85 -2.18 -21.30
CA ASP A 153 -23.09 -2.20 -22.73
C ASP A 153 -22.34 -3.42 -23.27
N ASN A 154 -23.01 -4.57 -23.23
CA ASN A 154 -22.50 -5.88 -23.69
C ASN A 154 -22.15 -5.89 -25.19
N SER A 155 -22.19 -4.75 -25.87
CA SER A 155 -21.81 -4.60 -27.27
C SER A 155 -20.29 -4.64 -27.48
N TYR A 156 -19.50 -4.36 -26.45
CA TYR A 156 -18.04 -4.37 -26.54
C TYR A 156 -17.41 -5.41 -25.61
N MET A 157 -16.38 -6.11 -26.08
CA MET A 157 -15.58 -7.05 -25.26
C MET A 157 -14.83 -6.33 -24.16
N ILE A 158 -14.21 -5.18 -24.47
CA ILE A 158 -13.55 -4.33 -23.47
C ILE A 158 -13.91 -2.87 -23.78
N PRO A 159 -15.05 -2.37 -23.26
CA PRO A 159 -15.63 -1.08 -23.64
C PRO A 159 -14.66 0.11 -23.52
N ASN A 160 -13.81 0.08 -22.50
CA ASN A 160 -12.91 1.17 -22.15
C ASN A 160 -11.52 1.05 -22.79
N SER A 161 -11.24 0.01 -23.58
CA SER A 161 -9.91 -0.27 -24.14
C SER A 161 -9.36 0.80 -25.11
N SER A 162 -10.22 1.67 -25.64
CA SER A 162 -9.81 2.80 -26.49
C SER A 162 -9.40 4.06 -25.72
N SER A 163 -9.80 4.18 -24.45
CA SER A 163 -9.69 5.41 -23.67
C SER A 163 -9.06 5.25 -22.28
N GLN A 164 -9.02 4.04 -21.74
CA GLN A 164 -8.42 3.73 -20.43
C GLN A 164 -7.37 2.63 -20.56
N TYR A 165 -6.30 2.74 -19.77
CA TYR A 165 -5.27 1.71 -19.71
C TYR A 165 -5.81 0.47 -19.01
N LEU A 166 -5.66 -0.67 -19.66
CA LEU A 166 -5.95 -1.98 -19.09
C LEU A 166 -4.81 -2.41 -18.15
N SER A 167 -5.16 -3.28 -17.23
CA SER A 167 -4.27 -3.94 -16.27
C SER A 167 -4.30 -5.45 -16.46
N ASP A 168 -3.35 -6.13 -15.82
CA ASP A 168 -3.29 -7.60 -15.83
C ASP A 168 -4.58 -8.24 -15.31
N ASP A 169 -5.27 -7.58 -14.37
CA ASP A 169 -6.54 -8.05 -13.80
C ASP A 169 -7.70 -7.99 -14.80
N ASP A 170 -7.63 -7.13 -15.81
CA ASP A 170 -8.69 -6.96 -16.82
C ASP A 170 -8.61 -8.04 -17.92
N VAL A 171 -7.44 -8.62 -18.14
CA VAL A 171 -7.17 -9.54 -19.27
C VAL A 171 -6.89 -10.97 -18.84
N ASN A 172 -6.44 -11.22 -17.59
CA ASN A 172 -5.97 -12.55 -17.18
C ASN A 172 -7.07 -13.64 -17.13
N TRP A 173 -8.34 -13.25 -17.06
CA TRP A 173 -9.48 -14.17 -17.00
C TRP A 173 -10.01 -14.53 -18.39
N MET A 174 -9.51 -13.86 -19.44
CA MET A 174 -9.95 -14.05 -20.82
C MET A 174 -9.20 -15.20 -21.49
N SER A 175 -9.90 -15.96 -22.31
CA SER A 175 -9.30 -16.99 -23.15
C SER A 175 -8.47 -16.37 -24.30
N PRO A 176 -7.53 -17.11 -24.91
CA PRO A 176 -6.77 -16.61 -26.07
C PRO A 176 -7.65 -16.14 -27.23
N GLY A 177 -8.81 -16.77 -27.44
CA GLY A 177 -9.78 -16.36 -28.45
C GLY A 177 -10.43 -15.01 -28.11
N GLU A 178 -10.82 -14.80 -26.85
CA GLU A 178 -11.37 -13.52 -26.38
C GLU A 178 -10.32 -12.41 -26.41
N LEU A 179 -9.07 -12.71 -26.05
CA LEU A 179 -7.96 -11.76 -26.15
C LEU A 179 -7.69 -11.37 -27.60
N ARG A 180 -7.73 -12.34 -28.53
CA ARG A 180 -7.65 -12.05 -29.96
C ARG A 180 -8.78 -11.13 -30.42
N LEU A 181 -10.03 -11.39 -29.99
CA LEU A 181 -11.16 -10.53 -30.30
C LEU A 181 -11.00 -9.13 -29.69
N ALA A 182 -10.65 -9.03 -28.41
CA ALA A 182 -10.46 -7.76 -27.72
C ALA A 182 -9.34 -6.90 -28.32
N ARG A 183 -8.21 -7.52 -28.71
CA ARG A 183 -7.15 -6.81 -29.43
C ARG A 183 -7.65 -6.29 -30.78
N ASN A 184 -8.38 -7.11 -31.54
CA ASN A 184 -8.91 -6.73 -32.84
C ASN A 184 -10.08 -5.75 -32.74
N GLU A 185 -10.80 -5.70 -31.63
CA GLU A 185 -11.86 -4.73 -31.36
C GLU A 185 -11.30 -3.30 -31.40
N ILE A 186 -10.10 -3.08 -30.83
CA ILE A 186 -9.45 -1.77 -30.87
C ILE A 186 -9.24 -1.32 -32.32
N TYR A 187 -8.77 -2.19 -33.21
CA TYR A 187 -8.65 -1.88 -34.65
C TYR A 187 -10.00 -1.72 -35.34
N ALA A 188 -11.00 -2.54 -34.99
CA ALA A 188 -12.34 -2.49 -35.55
C ALA A 188 -13.06 -1.17 -35.24
N ARG A 189 -12.81 -0.57 -34.07
CA ARG A 189 -13.33 0.76 -33.70
C ARG A 189 -12.84 1.88 -34.63
N HIS A 190 -11.69 1.68 -35.26
CA HIS A 190 -11.16 2.58 -36.30
C HIS A 190 -11.62 2.22 -37.71
N GLY A 191 -12.45 1.18 -37.86
CA GLY A 191 -13.01 0.73 -39.14
C GLY A 191 -12.10 -0.21 -39.93
N ALA A 192 -11.14 -0.87 -39.28
CA ALA A 192 -10.28 -1.86 -39.93
C ALA A 192 -11.08 -3.12 -40.31
N THR A 193 -10.89 -3.61 -41.54
CA THR A 193 -11.35 -4.95 -41.96
C THR A 193 -10.25 -6.00 -41.76
N PHE A 194 -10.64 -7.28 -41.73
CA PHE A 194 -9.80 -8.39 -41.32
C PHE A 194 -9.70 -9.45 -42.42
N ASN A 195 -8.48 -9.96 -42.66
CA ASN A 195 -8.26 -11.10 -43.55
C ASN A 195 -8.75 -12.43 -42.95
N SER A 196 -8.85 -12.51 -41.63
CA SER A 196 -9.34 -13.71 -40.95
C SER A 196 -10.88 -13.76 -41.04
N PRO A 197 -11.47 -14.78 -41.69
CA PRO A 197 -12.92 -14.83 -41.90
C PRO A 197 -13.72 -14.80 -40.60
N ASP A 198 -13.22 -15.46 -39.55
CA ASP A 198 -13.84 -15.52 -38.23
C ASP A 198 -13.88 -14.16 -37.53
N LEU A 199 -12.81 -13.37 -37.62
CA LEU A 199 -12.78 -12.00 -37.11
C LEU A 199 -13.74 -11.11 -37.90
N GLN A 200 -13.70 -11.20 -39.23
CA GLN A 200 -14.56 -10.38 -40.06
C GLN A 200 -16.04 -10.69 -39.83
N GLU A 201 -16.40 -11.97 -39.70
CA GLU A 201 -17.76 -12.41 -39.37
C GLU A 201 -18.18 -11.92 -37.98
N TYR A 202 -17.32 -12.05 -36.98
CA TYR A 202 -17.60 -11.56 -35.62
C TYR A 202 -17.90 -10.06 -35.60
N PHE A 203 -17.06 -9.23 -36.23
CA PHE A 203 -17.23 -7.78 -36.23
C PHE A 203 -18.39 -7.32 -37.10
N ASN A 204 -18.67 -7.99 -38.23
CA ASN A 204 -19.86 -7.70 -39.04
C ASN A 204 -21.18 -7.90 -38.29
N ASN A 205 -21.18 -8.71 -37.23
CA ASN A 205 -22.35 -8.91 -36.37
C ASN A 205 -22.45 -7.88 -35.22
N GLN A 206 -21.49 -6.97 -35.08
CA GLN A 206 -21.54 -5.91 -34.07
C GLN A 206 -22.24 -4.67 -34.63
N GLU A 207 -23.23 -4.15 -33.91
CA GLU A 207 -24.01 -2.99 -34.36
C GLU A 207 -23.17 -1.71 -34.51
N TRP A 208 -22.11 -1.57 -33.73
CA TRP A 208 -21.22 -0.40 -33.76
C TRP A 208 -20.15 -0.46 -34.85
N TYR A 209 -19.90 -1.63 -35.44
CA TYR A 209 -18.79 -1.82 -36.36
C TYR A 209 -19.13 -1.28 -37.76
N THR A 210 -18.31 -0.33 -38.24
CA THR A 210 -18.42 0.23 -39.58
C THR A 210 -17.10 -0.01 -40.34
N PRO A 211 -17.06 -0.91 -41.33
CA PRO A 211 -15.85 -1.17 -42.11
C PRO A 211 -15.55 0.00 -43.05
N ILE A 212 -14.37 0.63 -42.89
CA ILE A 212 -13.93 1.80 -43.67
C ILE A 212 -12.66 1.49 -44.45
N TYR A 213 -11.72 0.77 -43.83
CA TYR A 213 -10.38 0.55 -44.36
C TYR A 213 -10.16 -0.91 -44.74
N ALA A 214 -9.43 -1.14 -45.82
CA ALA A 214 -9.09 -2.49 -46.28
C ALA A 214 -8.12 -3.18 -45.30
N PRO A 215 -8.00 -4.53 -45.35
CA PRO A 215 -7.17 -5.24 -44.39
C PRO A 215 -5.70 -4.78 -44.45
N GLY A 216 -5.19 -4.32 -43.32
CA GLY A 216 -3.80 -3.85 -43.17
C GLY A 216 -3.56 -2.37 -43.48
N GLU A 217 -4.58 -1.60 -43.88
CA GLU A 217 -4.45 -0.15 -44.05
C GLU A 217 -4.35 0.61 -42.72
N ILE A 218 -5.00 0.09 -41.67
CA ILE A 218 -4.80 0.53 -40.30
C ILE A 218 -3.75 -0.36 -39.66
N SER A 219 -2.75 0.27 -39.05
CA SER A 219 -1.65 -0.37 -38.36
C SER A 219 -1.59 0.02 -36.89
N PHE A 220 -0.74 -0.67 -36.14
CA PHE A 220 -0.41 -0.31 -34.75
C PHE A 220 0.08 1.14 -34.60
N GLY A 221 0.70 1.72 -35.63
CA GLY A 221 1.19 3.09 -35.61
C GLY A 221 0.09 4.15 -35.62
N ASP A 222 -1.08 3.80 -36.15
CA ASP A 222 -2.23 4.71 -36.29
C ASP A 222 -3.06 4.80 -34.99
N MET A 223 -2.86 3.84 -34.08
CA MET A 223 -3.51 3.78 -32.78
C MET A 223 -2.97 4.87 -31.85
N ASN A 224 -3.80 5.36 -30.92
CA ASN A 224 -3.37 6.31 -29.90
C ASN A 224 -2.48 5.63 -28.83
N ALA A 225 -1.89 6.42 -27.91
CA ALA A 225 -0.97 5.88 -26.91
C ALA A 225 -1.61 4.84 -25.96
N VAL A 226 -2.87 5.04 -25.58
CA VAL A 226 -3.64 4.12 -24.71
C VAL A 226 -3.90 2.82 -25.46
N GLU A 227 -4.44 2.93 -26.66
CA GLU A 227 -4.74 1.78 -27.53
C GLU A 227 -3.50 0.94 -27.80
N ARG A 228 -2.37 1.57 -28.14
CA ARG A 228 -1.10 0.86 -28.35
C ARG A 228 -0.65 0.10 -27.12
N ALA A 229 -0.72 0.72 -25.94
CA ALA A 229 -0.34 0.07 -24.69
C ALA A 229 -1.27 -1.11 -24.37
N ASN A 230 -2.57 -0.96 -24.61
CA ASN A 230 -3.56 -2.00 -24.37
C ASN A 230 -3.42 -3.16 -25.35
N ILE A 231 -3.22 -2.88 -26.64
CA ILE A 231 -2.92 -3.90 -27.66
C ILE A 231 -1.69 -4.72 -27.25
N GLN A 232 -0.63 -4.06 -26.79
CA GLN A 232 0.59 -4.74 -26.32
C GLN A 232 0.33 -5.59 -25.08
N LEU A 233 -0.44 -5.07 -24.11
CA LEU A 233 -0.81 -5.84 -22.93
C LEU A 233 -1.58 -7.10 -23.33
N ILE A 234 -2.66 -6.95 -24.10
CA ILE A 234 -3.51 -8.06 -24.53
C ILE A 234 -2.68 -9.10 -25.31
N GLN A 235 -1.79 -8.65 -26.19
CA GLN A 235 -0.93 -9.53 -26.99
C GLN A 235 0.05 -10.36 -26.14
N ASN A 236 0.40 -9.93 -24.93
CA ASN A 236 1.24 -10.71 -24.02
C ASN A 236 0.48 -11.89 -23.35
N TYR A 237 -0.85 -11.87 -23.39
CA TYR A 237 -1.72 -12.88 -22.76
C TYR A 237 -2.34 -13.85 -23.79
N GLU A 238 -2.31 -13.50 -25.07
CA GLU A 238 -2.81 -14.32 -26.20
C GLU A 238 -1.86 -15.48 -26.53
#